data_AF-A0A2B4R3Y6-F1
#
_entry.id   AF-A0A2B4R3Y6-F1
#
_cell.length_a   1.000
_cell.length_b   1.000
_cell.length_c   1.000
_cell.angle_alpha   90.00
_cell.angle_beta   90.00
_cell.angle_gamma   90.00
#
_symmetry.space_group_name_H-M   'P 1'
#
loop_
_entity.id
_entity.type
_entity.pdbx_description
1 polymer ?
#
loop_
_entity_poly.entity_id
_entity_poly.type
_entity_poly.pdbx_seq_one_letter_code
_entity_poly.pdbx_strand_id
1 'polypeptide(L)'
;MNVLWEMAGTEEILNGVLKGAKGLIHGVTCGAGMPYRVSEIAASFQVYYYPIVSSGRAFRALWKRAYHKYPKFLGAVVYEDPWRAGGHNGLSNSESPTSPEDPYSRVLALRHVMNEAGLNETPIIMAGGVWWLKEWEDWIDNKELGPIGFQFGTRPILTKESPVSDEWKQKLLTLKQGDILLNRFSPTGFYSSAVRNSFLQNLEKRNERQVAYTTKPIGEHRDALPIGVRQRVVYVAPADLEKARSWMQQGYTEAMRTPDSTLIFVTPNESKQILADQIGCMGCLSACLFSNWSQGESGTTEIIEFNDLESEFSTRNAALYGVSTDSEFVHLAWRQSHPGLKELKFPLLADIKRELSSTLGVLDRQEGVCLRATFIVDPEVTIRYASVNDLSVGRNPKEVLRILDALQTGELTPCNWNKGEEVIKVA
;
A
#
# COMPACT_ATOMS: atom_id res chain seq x y z
N MET A 1 9.61 -21.61 -3.62
CA MET A 1 8.50 -20.65 -3.42
C MET A 1 8.98 -19.26 -3.78
N ASN A 2 8.12 -18.41 -4.34
CA ASN A 2 8.44 -17.01 -4.63
C ASN A 2 7.68 -16.10 -3.66
N VAL A 3 8.33 -15.08 -3.11
CA VAL A 3 7.73 -14.14 -2.16
C VAL A 3 8.10 -12.69 -2.46
N LEU A 4 7.17 -11.78 -2.25
CA LEU A 4 7.38 -10.34 -2.27
C LEU A 4 7.64 -9.88 -0.84
N TRP A 5 8.82 -9.32 -0.55
CA TRP A 5 9.23 -9.05 0.83
C TRP A 5 8.36 -8.01 1.54
N GLU A 6 8.02 -6.92 0.86
CA GLU A 6 7.20 -5.83 1.41
C GLU A 6 5.70 -6.21 1.56
N MET A 7 5.29 -7.43 1.22
CA MET A 7 3.92 -7.86 1.49
C MET A 7 3.71 -8.01 3.00
N ALA A 8 2.59 -7.51 3.51
CA ALA A 8 2.24 -7.61 4.93
C ALA A 8 2.21 -9.08 5.37
N GLY A 9 2.82 -9.38 6.52
CA GLY A 9 2.87 -10.74 7.07
C GLY A 9 3.78 -11.71 6.32
N THR A 10 4.64 -11.25 5.40
CA THR A 10 5.52 -12.14 4.60
C THR A 10 6.31 -13.11 5.46
N GLU A 11 6.89 -12.66 6.57
CA GLU A 11 7.67 -13.53 7.44
C GLU A 11 6.82 -14.63 8.10
N GLU A 12 5.64 -14.28 8.58
CA GLU A 12 4.71 -15.23 9.20
C GLU A 12 4.25 -16.29 8.19
N ILE A 13 3.85 -15.83 7.00
CA ILE A 13 3.46 -16.70 5.87
C ILE A 13 4.62 -17.61 5.49
N LEU A 14 5.83 -17.06 5.36
CA LEU A 14 7.02 -17.83 5.00
C LEU A 14 7.32 -18.93 6.02
N ASN A 15 7.27 -18.61 7.32
CA ASN A 15 7.45 -19.59 8.39
C ASN A 15 6.35 -20.65 8.37
N GLY A 16 5.08 -20.26 8.21
CA GLY A 16 3.94 -21.17 8.15
C GLY A 16 4.06 -22.15 6.98
N VAL A 17 4.37 -21.65 5.78
CA VAL A 17 4.53 -22.45 4.56
C VAL A 17 5.72 -23.40 4.68
N LEU A 18 6.90 -22.93 5.10
CA LEU A 18 8.10 -23.78 5.22
C LEU A 18 7.93 -24.86 6.31
N LYS A 19 7.20 -24.55 7.37
CA LYS A 19 6.84 -25.53 8.41
C LYS A 19 5.84 -26.56 7.90
N GLY A 20 4.79 -26.13 7.21
CA GLY A 20 3.70 -26.99 6.73
C GLY A 20 4.08 -27.86 5.52
N ALA A 21 4.97 -27.39 4.66
CA ALA A 21 5.41 -28.06 3.43
C ALA A 21 6.86 -28.57 3.51
N LYS A 22 7.30 -28.99 4.70
CA LYS A 22 8.67 -29.46 4.94
C LYS A 22 9.05 -30.59 3.97
N GLY A 23 10.21 -30.45 3.32
CA GLY A 23 10.72 -31.43 2.35
C GLY A 23 10.20 -31.26 0.92
N LEU A 24 9.18 -30.40 0.69
CA LEU A 24 8.66 -30.12 -0.66
C LEU A 24 9.26 -28.85 -1.29
N ILE A 25 9.72 -27.92 -0.45
CA ILE A 25 10.25 -26.62 -0.90
C ILE A 25 11.78 -26.67 -0.90
N HIS A 26 12.37 -26.55 -2.08
CA HIS A 26 13.83 -26.51 -2.25
C HIS A 26 14.45 -25.15 -1.88
N GLY A 27 13.68 -24.08 -1.97
CA GLY A 27 14.13 -22.75 -1.56
C GLY A 27 13.15 -21.62 -1.84
N VAL A 28 13.60 -20.42 -1.47
CA VAL A 28 12.81 -19.19 -1.40
C VAL A 28 13.42 -18.15 -2.33
N THR A 29 12.74 -17.85 -3.42
CA THR A 29 13.05 -16.70 -4.27
C THR A 29 12.36 -15.47 -3.69
N CYS A 30 13.09 -14.36 -3.56
CA CYS A 30 12.56 -13.17 -2.89
C CYS A 30 13.03 -11.88 -3.54
N GLY A 31 12.08 -10.99 -3.82
CA GLY A 31 12.32 -9.64 -4.34
C GLY A 31 11.40 -8.60 -3.68
N ALA A 32 11.31 -7.42 -4.28
CA ALA A 32 10.50 -6.27 -3.82
C ALA A 32 10.77 -5.88 -2.36
N GLY A 33 11.79 -5.05 -2.13
CA GLY A 33 12.18 -4.54 -0.80
C GLY A 33 13.62 -4.88 -0.42
N MET A 34 13.92 -4.77 0.88
CA MET A 34 15.23 -5.18 1.44
C MET A 34 15.07 -6.41 2.36
N PRO A 35 15.08 -7.64 1.81
CA PRO A 35 14.78 -8.88 2.53
C PRO A 35 15.88 -9.38 3.48
N TYR A 36 16.25 -8.60 4.48
CA TYR A 36 17.38 -8.92 5.36
C TYR A 36 17.20 -10.20 6.20
N ARG A 37 15.97 -10.68 6.41
CA ARG A 37 15.71 -11.88 7.23
C ARG A 37 15.44 -13.15 6.42
N VAL A 38 15.30 -13.05 5.09
CA VAL A 38 14.99 -14.23 4.26
C VAL A 38 16.08 -15.31 4.36
N SER A 39 17.35 -14.91 4.45
CA SER A 39 18.48 -15.85 4.56
C SER A 39 18.50 -16.59 5.90
N GLU A 40 18.12 -15.91 6.98
CA GLU A 40 18.01 -16.50 8.32
C GLU A 40 16.88 -17.53 8.35
N ILE A 41 15.70 -17.15 7.84
CA ILE A 41 14.53 -18.03 7.78
C ILE A 41 14.81 -19.24 6.88
N ALA A 42 15.36 -19.03 5.67
CA ALA A 42 15.69 -20.14 4.78
C ALA A 42 16.69 -21.12 5.44
N ALA A 43 17.72 -20.59 6.11
CA ALA A 43 18.70 -21.40 6.83
C ALA A 43 18.08 -22.20 7.99
N SER A 44 17.13 -21.63 8.76
CA SER A 44 16.48 -22.34 9.86
C SER A 44 15.65 -23.53 9.40
N PHE A 45 15.15 -23.49 8.16
CA PHE A 45 14.43 -24.61 7.53
C PHE A 45 15.32 -25.48 6.63
N GLN A 46 16.62 -25.19 6.56
CA GLN A 46 17.60 -25.89 5.70
C GLN A 46 17.23 -25.88 4.21
N VAL A 47 16.64 -24.79 3.73
CA VAL A 47 16.32 -24.59 2.31
C VAL A 47 17.19 -23.48 1.71
N TYR A 48 17.33 -23.45 0.39
CA TYR A 48 18.08 -22.38 -0.27
C TYR A 48 17.29 -21.07 -0.31
N TYR A 49 17.98 -19.94 -0.47
CA TYR A 49 17.37 -18.67 -0.84
C TYR A 49 17.99 -18.11 -2.13
N TYR A 50 17.17 -17.38 -2.87
CA TYR A 50 17.49 -16.83 -4.19
C TYR A 50 17.07 -15.35 -4.22
N PRO A 51 17.94 -14.42 -3.80
CA PRO A 51 17.59 -13.01 -3.79
C PRO A 51 17.50 -12.46 -5.21
N ILE A 52 16.45 -11.68 -5.46
CA ILE A 52 16.27 -10.89 -6.67
C ILE A 52 16.95 -9.54 -6.46
N VAL A 53 17.84 -9.17 -7.38
CA VAL A 53 18.58 -7.90 -7.37
C VAL A 53 18.58 -7.28 -8.77
N SER A 54 18.62 -5.95 -8.83
CA SER A 54 18.72 -5.21 -10.08
C SER A 54 20.13 -4.73 -10.41
N SER A 55 21.08 -4.90 -9.50
CA SER A 55 22.46 -4.41 -9.65
C SER A 55 23.43 -5.07 -8.67
N GLY A 56 24.73 -5.04 -8.99
CA GLY A 56 25.79 -5.40 -8.05
C GLY A 56 25.78 -4.56 -6.78
N ARG A 57 25.35 -3.28 -6.85
CA ARG A 57 25.18 -2.41 -5.68
C ARG A 57 24.10 -2.93 -4.72
N ALA A 58 22.94 -3.32 -5.26
CA ALA A 58 21.84 -3.89 -4.47
C ALA A 58 22.28 -5.20 -3.80
N PHE A 59 22.94 -6.08 -4.56
CA PHE A 59 23.51 -7.31 -4.02
C PHE A 59 24.52 -7.04 -2.89
N ARG A 60 25.48 -6.12 -3.10
CA ARG A 60 26.48 -5.75 -2.08
C ARG A 60 25.84 -5.31 -0.77
N ALA A 61 24.74 -4.55 -0.85
CA ALA A 61 24.00 -4.08 0.32
C ALA A 61 23.36 -5.24 1.10
N LEU A 62 22.69 -6.16 0.41
CA LEU A 62 22.09 -7.35 1.03
C LEU A 62 23.16 -8.29 1.62
N TRP A 63 24.25 -8.50 0.88
CA TRP A 63 25.36 -9.33 1.30
C TRP A 63 26.00 -8.83 2.60
N LYS A 64 26.44 -7.57 2.62
CA LYS A 64 27.09 -6.96 3.79
C LYS A 64 26.17 -6.94 5.01
N ARG A 65 24.87 -6.75 4.82
CA ARG A 65 23.92 -6.61 5.94
C ARG A 65 23.46 -7.95 6.50
N ALA A 66 23.22 -8.95 5.65
CA ALA A 66 22.57 -10.19 6.07
C ALA A 66 23.17 -11.46 5.46
N TYR A 67 23.34 -11.52 4.13
CA TYR A 67 23.52 -12.82 3.46
C TYR A 67 24.87 -13.47 3.71
N HIS A 68 25.92 -12.68 4.01
CA HIS A 68 27.23 -13.21 4.41
C HIS A 68 27.19 -14.10 5.66
N LYS A 69 26.13 -14.02 6.47
CA LYS A 69 25.94 -14.86 7.67
C LYS A 69 25.47 -16.27 7.32
N TYR A 70 24.81 -16.44 6.17
CA TYR A 70 24.25 -17.72 5.71
C TYR A 70 24.66 -18.01 4.25
N PRO A 71 25.96 -17.99 3.91
CA PRO A 71 26.41 -18.12 2.52
C PRO A 71 26.12 -19.51 1.95
N LYS A 72 26.14 -20.55 2.80
CA LYS A 72 25.88 -21.94 2.43
C LYS A 72 24.49 -22.16 1.81
N PHE A 73 23.51 -21.34 2.18
CA PHE A 73 22.14 -21.46 1.71
C PHE A 73 21.81 -20.51 0.54
N LEU A 74 22.77 -19.71 0.06
CA LEU A 74 22.58 -18.91 -1.15
C LEU A 74 22.65 -19.83 -2.37
N GLY A 75 21.50 -20.12 -2.99
CA GLY A 75 21.42 -21.06 -4.11
C GLY A 75 21.84 -20.45 -5.45
N ALA A 76 21.43 -19.20 -5.70
CA ALA A 76 21.82 -18.38 -6.85
C ALA A 76 21.41 -16.93 -6.58
N VAL A 77 21.91 -15.98 -7.37
CA VAL A 77 21.42 -14.59 -7.36
C VAL A 77 20.59 -14.35 -8.62
N VAL A 78 19.33 -13.95 -8.47
CA VAL A 78 18.49 -13.61 -9.62
C VAL A 78 18.76 -12.15 -9.99
N TYR A 79 19.39 -11.93 -11.13
CA TYR A 79 19.50 -10.58 -11.71
C TYR A 79 18.21 -10.30 -12.48
N GLU A 80 17.40 -9.38 -11.97
CA GLU A 80 16.19 -8.90 -12.65
C GLU A 80 16.49 -7.59 -13.37
N ASP A 81 16.43 -7.64 -14.70
CA ASP A 81 16.68 -6.49 -15.55
C ASP A 81 15.62 -5.39 -15.32
N PRO A 82 16.03 -4.17 -14.92
CA PRO A 82 15.08 -3.11 -14.56
C PRO A 82 14.19 -2.64 -15.70
N TRP A 83 14.60 -2.83 -16.96
CA TRP A 83 13.90 -2.31 -18.14
C TRP A 83 13.22 -3.41 -18.95
N ARG A 84 13.74 -4.64 -18.89
CA ARG A 84 13.26 -5.76 -19.73
C ARG A 84 12.38 -6.76 -18.98
N ALA A 85 12.40 -6.78 -17.65
CA ALA A 85 11.52 -7.66 -16.88
C ALA A 85 10.06 -7.20 -16.92
N GLY A 86 9.14 -8.15 -17.05
CA GLY A 86 7.70 -7.90 -16.88
C GLY A 86 7.31 -7.90 -15.40
N GLY A 87 6.21 -7.26 -15.03
CA GLY A 87 5.78 -7.19 -13.62
C GLY A 87 6.46 -6.06 -12.87
N HIS A 88 6.75 -6.22 -11.58
CA HIS A 88 7.47 -5.20 -10.79
C HIS A 88 8.96 -5.19 -11.11
N ASN A 89 9.59 -4.02 -11.10
CA ASN A 89 10.97 -3.83 -11.52
C ASN A 89 11.81 -3.13 -10.45
N GLY A 90 13.11 -3.49 -10.40
CA GLY A 90 14.07 -2.95 -9.44
C GLY A 90 14.80 -1.66 -9.86
N LEU A 91 14.16 -0.76 -10.61
CA LEU A 91 14.74 0.55 -10.95
C LEU A 91 15.00 1.37 -9.67
N SER A 92 16.21 1.91 -9.55
CA SER A 92 16.57 2.84 -8.48
C SER A 92 16.22 4.29 -8.82
N ASN A 93 16.14 5.15 -7.81
CA ASN A 93 15.83 6.58 -7.99
C ASN A 93 16.84 7.35 -8.86
N SER A 94 18.04 6.79 -9.08
CA SER A 94 19.07 7.38 -9.95
C SER A 94 18.98 6.92 -11.41
N GLU A 95 18.15 5.92 -11.70
CA GLU A 95 18.01 5.33 -13.03
C GLU A 95 16.75 5.89 -13.72
N SER A 96 16.85 6.10 -15.02
CA SER A 96 15.71 6.58 -15.82
C SER A 96 14.99 5.40 -16.48
N PRO A 97 13.65 5.31 -16.38
CA PRO A 97 12.88 4.29 -17.09
C PRO A 97 12.98 4.43 -18.62
N THR A 98 13.38 5.59 -19.13
CA THR A 98 13.52 5.86 -20.58
C THR A 98 14.95 5.69 -21.09
N SER A 99 15.90 5.26 -20.25
CA SER A 99 17.30 5.10 -20.61
C SER A 99 17.78 3.69 -20.24
N PRO A 100 17.39 2.67 -21.03
CA PRO A 100 17.76 1.29 -20.75
C PRO A 100 19.27 1.07 -20.88
N GLU A 101 19.83 0.30 -19.96
CA GLU A 101 21.23 -0.12 -20.01
C GLU A 101 21.37 -1.52 -20.62
N ASP A 102 22.59 -1.84 -21.04
CA ASP A 102 22.93 -3.18 -21.54
C ASP A 102 22.98 -4.20 -20.37
N PRO A 103 22.21 -5.31 -20.44
CA PRO A 103 22.19 -6.30 -19.38
C PRO A 103 23.54 -7.02 -19.21
N TYR A 104 24.33 -7.22 -20.26
CA TYR A 104 25.61 -7.94 -20.16
C TYR A 104 26.56 -7.22 -19.22
N SER A 105 26.75 -5.92 -19.46
CA SER A 105 27.59 -5.05 -18.64
C SER A 105 27.18 -5.04 -17.17
N ARG A 106 25.87 -5.05 -16.88
CA ARG A 106 25.34 -5.05 -15.50
C ARG A 106 25.48 -6.40 -14.80
N VAL A 107 25.29 -7.51 -15.52
CA VAL A 107 25.49 -8.86 -14.98
C VAL A 107 26.97 -9.14 -14.74
N LEU A 108 27.85 -8.68 -15.64
CA LEU A 108 29.30 -8.76 -15.43
C LEU A 108 29.71 -7.96 -14.18
N ALA A 109 29.18 -6.75 -14.00
CA ALA A 109 29.41 -5.98 -12.78
C ALA A 109 28.91 -6.70 -11.51
N LEU A 110 27.73 -7.35 -11.57
CA LEU A 110 27.23 -8.18 -10.47
C LEU A 110 28.18 -9.36 -10.19
N ARG A 111 28.66 -10.06 -11.23
CA ARG A 111 29.63 -11.16 -11.09
C ARG A 111 30.91 -10.71 -10.39
N HIS A 112 31.47 -9.56 -10.74
CA HIS A 112 32.63 -9.02 -10.04
C HIS A 112 32.38 -8.82 -8.54
N VAL A 113 31.23 -8.25 -8.15
CA VAL A 113 30.85 -8.09 -6.74
C VAL A 113 30.67 -9.44 -6.04
N MET A 114 30.09 -10.44 -6.72
CA MET A 114 29.95 -11.80 -6.19
C MET A 114 31.30 -12.48 -6.00
N ASN A 115 32.25 -12.30 -6.91
CA ASN A 115 33.58 -12.87 -6.80
C ASN A 115 34.37 -12.28 -5.63
N GLU A 116 34.25 -10.95 -5.39
CA GLU A 116 34.80 -10.32 -4.18
C GLU A 116 34.25 -10.92 -2.88
N ALA A 117 33.03 -11.46 -2.92
CA ALA A 117 32.38 -12.14 -1.81
C ALA A 117 32.72 -13.65 -1.72
N GLY A 118 33.57 -14.17 -2.61
CA GLY A 118 33.94 -15.59 -2.67
C GLY A 118 32.89 -16.48 -3.35
N LEU A 119 31.95 -15.91 -4.10
CA LEU A 119 30.82 -16.60 -4.72
C LEU A 119 31.07 -16.92 -6.21
N ASN A 120 32.31 -17.29 -6.54
CA ASN A 120 32.75 -17.50 -7.93
C ASN A 120 31.89 -18.51 -8.68
N GLU A 121 31.49 -19.59 -8.00
CA GLU A 121 30.70 -20.69 -8.56
C GLU A 121 29.20 -20.56 -8.29
N THR A 122 28.76 -19.54 -7.56
CA THR A 122 27.33 -19.32 -7.32
C THR A 122 26.69 -18.80 -8.61
N PRO A 123 25.63 -19.46 -9.12
CA PRO A 123 25.01 -19.03 -10.36
C PRO A 123 24.36 -17.65 -10.26
N ILE A 124 24.41 -16.91 -11.37
CA ILE A 124 23.49 -15.79 -11.60
C ILE A 124 22.34 -16.31 -12.46
N ILE A 125 21.11 -15.96 -12.12
CA ILE A 125 19.93 -16.24 -12.95
C ILE A 125 19.51 -14.95 -13.64
N MET A 126 19.71 -14.87 -14.94
CA MET A 126 19.28 -13.75 -15.77
C MET A 126 17.74 -13.77 -15.93
N ALA A 127 17.06 -12.72 -15.47
CA ALA A 127 15.63 -12.52 -15.58
C ALA A 127 15.34 -11.19 -16.28
N GLY A 128 14.45 -11.20 -17.26
CA GLY A 128 14.03 -10.02 -18.02
C GLY A 128 14.51 -10.05 -19.47
N GLY A 129 13.56 -9.90 -20.41
CA GLY A 129 13.82 -10.03 -21.85
C GLY A 129 14.15 -11.45 -22.35
N VAL A 130 14.24 -12.44 -21.47
CA VAL A 130 14.52 -13.82 -21.87
C VAL A 130 13.27 -14.46 -22.49
N TRP A 131 13.26 -14.57 -23.82
CA TRP A 131 12.20 -15.26 -24.57
C TRP A 131 12.71 -16.55 -25.22
N TRP A 132 13.87 -16.49 -25.86
CA TRP A 132 14.47 -17.61 -26.59
C TRP A 132 15.98 -17.70 -26.34
N LEU A 133 16.45 -18.85 -25.85
CA LEU A 133 17.86 -18.99 -25.42
C LEU A 133 18.89 -18.81 -26.53
N LYS A 134 18.51 -18.93 -27.82
CA LYS A 134 19.44 -18.61 -28.92
C LYS A 134 19.88 -17.15 -28.94
N GLU A 135 19.06 -16.24 -28.42
CA GLU A 135 19.41 -14.82 -28.28
C GLU A 135 20.45 -14.56 -27.18
N TRP A 136 20.79 -15.60 -26.41
CA TRP A 136 21.69 -15.55 -25.25
C TRP A 136 22.85 -16.54 -25.39
N GLU A 137 23.14 -17.02 -26.61
CA GLU A 137 24.17 -18.04 -26.84
C GLU A 137 25.57 -17.59 -26.34
N ASP A 138 25.91 -16.31 -26.53
CA ASP A 138 27.18 -15.72 -26.09
C ASP A 138 27.33 -15.61 -24.55
N TRP A 139 26.26 -15.89 -23.81
CA TRP A 139 26.26 -15.89 -22.35
C TRP A 139 26.51 -17.29 -21.78
N ILE A 140 26.17 -18.33 -22.54
CA ILE A 140 26.30 -19.73 -22.11
C ILE A 140 27.78 -20.13 -22.18
N ASP A 141 28.30 -20.74 -21.12
CA ASP A 141 29.72 -21.10 -20.96
C ASP A 141 30.69 -19.90 -21.05
N ASN A 142 30.18 -18.68 -20.86
CA ASN A 142 30.97 -17.47 -20.83
C ASN A 142 31.78 -17.37 -19.52
N LYS A 143 33.10 -17.41 -19.64
CA LYS A 143 34.03 -17.40 -18.49
C LYS A 143 33.97 -16.12 -17.67
N GLU A 144 33.62 -14.98 -18.27
CA GLU A 144 33.51 -13.72 -17.56
C GLU A 144 32.27 -13.67 -16.67
N LEU A 145 31.16 -14.26 -17.15
CA LEU A 145 29.90 -14.32 -16.41
C LEU A 145 29.85 -15.47 -15.39
N GLY A 146 30.67 -16.50 -15.55
CA GLY A 146 30.65 -17.70 -14.73
C GLY A 146 29.34 -18.50 -14.90
N PRO A 147 28.94 -19.33 -13.92
CA PRO A 147 27.70 -20.08 -14.01
C PRO A 147 26.50 -19.15 -14.17
N ILE A 148 25.75 -19.35 -15.26
CA ILE A 148 24.56 -18.56 -15.62
C ILE A 148 23.35 -19.48 -15.82
N GLY A 149 22.19 -19.04 -15.37
CA GLY A 149 20.88 -19.62 -15.69
C GLY A 149 19.92 -18.54 -16.18
N PHE A 150 18.74 -18.94 -16.64
CA PHE A 150 17.75 -18.03 -17.19
C PHE A 150 16.37 -18.26 -16.61
N GLN A 151 15.68 -17.18 -16.23
CA GLN A 151 14.32 -17.20 -15.72
C GLN A 151 13.35 -16.61 -16.76
N PHE A 152 12.32 -17.37 -17.08
CA PHE A 152 11.25 -16.94 -17.99
C PHE A 152 10.03 -16.47 -17.18
N GLY A 153 9.63 -15.21 -17.36
CA GLY A 153 8.41 -14.66 -16.76
C GLY A 153 7.24 -14.61 -17.74
N THR A 154 7.38 -13.82 -18.80
CA THR A 154 6.29 -13.55 -19.76
C THR A 154 5.93 -14.77 -20.61
N ARG A 155 6.91 -15.57 -21.02
CA ARG A 155 6.68 -16.71 -21.95
C ARG A 155 5.78 -17.81 -21.34
N PRO A 156 5.97 -18.24 -20.08
CA PRO A 156 5.08 -19.21 -19.45
C PRO A 156 3.62 -18.76 -19.31
N ILE A 157 3.31 -17.46 -19.45
CA ILE A 157 1.92 -16.98 -19.44
C ILE A 157 1.11 -17.60 -20.59
N LEU A 158 1.77 -17.97 -21.69
CA LEU A 158 1.12 -18.56 -22.86
C LEU A 158 0.83 -20.07 -22.71
N THR A 159 1.24 -20.71 -21.61
CA THR A 159 1.03 -22.15 -21.45
C THR A 159 -0.41 -22.47 -21.04
N LYS A 160 -0.76 -23.76 -21.09
CA LYS A 160 -2.10 -24.24 -20.72
C LYS A 160 -2.37 -24.09 -19.22
N GLU A 161 -1.31 -24.23 -18.42
CA GLU A 161 -1.34 -24.16 -16.96
C GLU A 161 -1.50 -22.74 -16.43
N SER A 162 -1.16 -21.72 -17.25
CA SER A 162 -1.33 -20.34 -16.84
C SER A 162 -2.81 -20.00 -16.67
N PRO A 163 -3.23 -19.49 -15.49
CA PRO A 163 -4.62 -19.14 -15.21
C PRO A 163 -5.08 -17.84 -15.90
N VAL A 164 -4.19 -17.20 -16.66
CA VAL A 164 -4.49 -15.99 -17.42
C VAL A 164 -5.50 -16.31 -18.53
N SER A 165 -6.43 -15.39 -18.78
CA SER A 165 -7.48 -15.56 -19.78
C SER A 165 -6.91 -15.72 -21.20
N ASP A 166 -7.65 -16.43 -22.06
CA ASP A 166 -7.24 -16.63 -23.44
C ASP A 166 -7.14 -15.32 -24.22
N GLU A 167 -7.99 -14.33 -23.92
CA GLU A 167 -7.91 -12.99 -24.49
C GLU A 167 -6.56 -12.32 -24.17
N TRP A 168 -6.07 -12.47 -22.94
CA TRP A 168 -4.77 -11.93 -22.54
C TRP A 168 -3.62 -12.68 -23.20
N LYS A 169 -3.71 -14.01 -23.32
CA LYS A 169 -2.74 -14.83 -24.05
C LYS A 169 -2.66 -14.41 -25.52
N GLN A 170 -3.79 -14.20 -26.19
CA GLN A 170 -3.82 -13.70 -27.57
C GLN A 170 -3.27 -12.28 -27.68
N LYS A 171 -3.56 -11.41 -26.71
CA LYS A 171 -3.01 -10.05 -26.68
C LYS A 171 -1.49 -10.06 -26.61
N LEU A 172 -0.89 -10.91 -25.77
CA LEU A 172 0.57 -11.03 -25.65
C LEU A 172 1.26 -11.40 -26.98
N LEU A 173 0.60 -12.17 -27.84
CA LEU A 173 1.12 -12.58 -29.16
C LEU A 173 1.09 -11.48 -30.22
N THR A 174 0.40 -10.37 -29.96
CA THR A 174 0.19 -9.28 -30.93
C THR A 174 0.82 -7.95 -30.52
N LEU A 175 1.57 -7.96 -29.41
CA LEU A 175 2.24 -6.76 -28.89
C LEU A 175 3.31 -6.26 -29.85
N LYS A 176 3.37 -4.94 -29.99
CA LYS A 176 4.39 -4.22 -30.75
C LYS A 176 5.32 -3.47 -29.81
N GLN A 177 6.48 -3.06 -30.33
CA GLN A 177 7.35 -2.13 -29.61
C GLN A 177 6.57 -0.86 -29.25
N GLY A 178 6.61 -0.48 -27.97
CA GLY A 178 5.83 0.64 -27.42
C GLY A 178 4.48 0.26 -26.79
N ASP A 179 4.02 -0.99 -26.93
CA ASP A 179 2.79 -1.47 -26.25
C ASP A 179 3.02 -1.80 -24.77
N ILE A 180 4.27 -1.93 -24.32
CA ILE A 180 4.62 -2.11 -22.91
C ILE A 180 4.99 -0.75 -22.32
N LEU A 181 4.36 -0.43 -21.19
CA LEU A 181 4.63 0.77 -20.42
C LEU A 181 5.32 0.39 -19.10
N LEU A 182 6.53 0.89 -18.91
CA LEU A 182 7.20 0.92 -17.61
C LEU A 182 6.69 2.13 -16.83
N ASN A 183 5.84 1.89 -15.83
CA ASN A 183 5.10 2.93 -15.10
C ASN A 183 5.31 2.82 -13.60
N ARG A 184 4.93 3.88 -12.87
CA ARG A 184 4.95 3.94 -11.41
C ARG A 184 3.54 3.96 -10.80
N PHE A 185 2.54 3.49 -11.55
CA PHE A 185 1.16 3.40 -11.06
C PHE A 185 0.92 2.16 -10.21
N SER A 186 1.95 1.35 -9.98
CA SER A 186 1.82 0.19 -9.13
C SER A 186 1.44 0.61 -7.70
N PRO A 187 0.46 -0.04 -7.07
CA PRO A 187 0.07 0.27 -5.69
C PRO A 187 1.21 0.03 -4.68
N THR A 188 2.26 -0.70 -5.07
CA THR A 188 3.47 -0.92 -4.25
C THR A 188 4.47 0.24 -4.33
N GLY A 189 4.26 1.24 -5.18
CA GLY A 189 5.17 2.37 -5.39
C GLY A 189 6.44 2.04 -6.20
N PHE A 190 6.67 0.77 -6.53
CA PHE A 190 7.73 0.32 -7.43
C PHE A 190 7.34 0.56 -8.89
N TYR A 191 8.36 0.68 -9.75
CA TYR A 191 8.13 0.61 -11.19
C TYR A 191 7.58 -0.76 -11.58
N SER A 192 6.74 -0.78 -12.61
CA SER A 192 6.21 -2.00 -13.18
C SER A 192 6.03 -1.90 -14.69
N SER A 193 6.43 -2.95 -15.40
CA SER A 193 6.15 -3.16 -16.82
C SER A 193 4.79 -3.82 -17.00
N ALA A 194 3.89 -3.13 -17.71
CA ALA A 194 2.56 -3.64 -18.02
C ALA A 194 2.14 -3.32 -19.46
N VAL A 195 1.25 -4.13 -20.03
CA VAL A 195 0.67 -3.88 -21.35
C VAL A 195 -0.21 -2.64 -21.29
N ARG A 196 0.12 -1.63 -22.10
CA ARG A 196 -0.63 -0.38 -22.21
C ARG A 196 -2.04 -0.68 -22.69
N ASN A 197 -3.01 -0.37 -21.85
CA ASN A 197 -4.45 -0.51 -22.10
C ASN A 197 -5.16 0.81 -21.76
N SER A 198 -6.49 0.85 -21.91
CA SER A 198 -7.28 2.04 -21.59
C SER A 198 -7.11 2.48 -20.14
N PHE A 199 -6.96 1.55 -19.21
CA PHE A 199 -6.74 1.86 -17.80
C PHE A 199 -5.41 2.61 -17.57
N LEU A 200 -4.29 2.09 -18.07
CA LEU A 200 -2.98 2.76 -17.94
C LEU A 200 -2.94 4.09 -18.68
N GLN A 201 -3.52 4.18 -19.87
CA GLN A 201 -3.63 5.45 -20.60
C GLN A 201 -4.43 6.49 -19.82
N ASN A 202 -5.49 6.08 -19.11
CA ASN A 202 -6.25 6.97 -18.26
C ASN A 202 -5.42 7.44 -17.06
N LEU A 203 -4.60 6.58 -16.47
CA LEU A 203 -3.69 6.96 -15.37
C LEU A 203 -2.60 7.93 -15.84
N GLU A 204 -1.98 7.70 -17.00
CA GLU A 204 -1.01 8.64 -17.62
C GLU A 204 -1.66 10.02 -17.81
N LYS A 205 -2.85 10.04 -18.43
CA LYS A 205 -3.63 11.26 -18.65
C LYS A 205 -4.01 11.96 -17.34
N ARG A 206 -4.28 11.23 -16.25
CA ARG A 206 -4.58 11.84 -14.94
C ARG A 206 -3.34 12.52 -14.36
N ASN A 207 -2.16 11.89 -14.49
CA ASN A 207 -0.90 12.47 -14.05
C ASN A 207 -0.54 13.75 -14.84
N GLU A 208 -0.90 13.82 -16.13
CA GLU A 208 -0.78 15.05 -16.92
C GLU A 208 -1.73 16.17 -16.46
N ARG A 209 -2.85 15.82 -15.83
CA ARG A 209 -3.86 16.74 -15.28
C ARG A 209 -3.79 16.80 -13.75
N GLN A 210 -2.57 16.94 -13.23
CA GLN A 210 -2.31 16.97 -11.79
C GLN A 210 -1.54 18.24 -11.41
N VAL A 211 -1.90 18.85 -10.28
CA VAL A 211 -1.20 20.04 -9.73
C VAL A 211 -1.00 19.90 -8.23
N ALA A 212 0.13 20.41 -7.73
CA ALA A 212 0.35 20.52 -6.28
C ALA A 212 -0.55 21.61 -5.68
N TYR A 213 -0.99 21.41 -4.43
CA TYR A 213 -1.78 22.41 -3.71
C TYR A 213 -1.42 22.50 -2.24
N THR A 214 -1.75 23.63 -1.63
CA THR A 214 -1.69 23.82 -0.17
C THR A 214 -3.04 24.32 0.36
N THR A 215 -3.29 24.13 1.66
CA THR A 215 -4.51 24.62 2.33
C THR A 215 -4.38 26.07 2.79
N LYS A 216 -3.16 26.62 2.78
CA LYS A 216 -2.83 28.00 3.11
C LYS A 216 -1.82 28.54 2.10
N PRO A 217 -1.76 29.87 1.87
CA PRO A 217 -0.76 30.45 0.99
C PRO A 217 0.66 30.17 1.52
N ILE A 218 1.48 29.42 0.79
CA ILE A 218 2.85 29.06 1.18
C ILE A 218 3.75 29.04 -0.05
N GLY A 219 4.84 29.81 -0.01
CA GLY A 219 5.82 29.89 -1.09
C GLY A 219 5.16 30.33 -2.40
N GLU A 220 5.31 29.52 -3.45
CA GLU A 220 4.70 29.78 -4.76
C GLU A 220 3.20 29.48 -4.82
N HIS A 221 2.66 28.71 -3.86
CA HIS A 221 1.25 28.36 -3.78
C HIS A 221 0.47 29.49 -3.12
N ARG A 222 0.11 30.51 -3.91
CA ARG A 222 -0.54 31.74 -3.41
C ARG A 222 -1.86 32.05 -4.09
N ASP A 223 -2.12 31.48 -5.26
CA ASP A 223 -3.31 31.80 -6.02
C ASP A 223 -4.45 30.87 -5.61
N ALA A 224 -5.59 31.48 -5.30
CA ALA A 224 -6.77 30.79 -4.81
C ALA A 224 -7.48 30.03 -5.95
N LEU A 225 -7.70 28.74 -5.74
CA LEU A 225 -8.51 27.86 -6.57
C LEU A 225 -9.64 27.28 -5.70
N PRO A 226 -10.91 27.65 -5.96
CA PRO A 226 -12.03 27.00 -5.28
C PRO A 226 -12.28 25.62 -5.90
N ILE A 227 -12.42 24.59 -5.04
CA ILE A 227 -12.65 23.21 -5.47
C ILE A 227 -13.93 22.61 -4.86
N GLY A 228 -14.56 21.72 -5.63
CA GLY A 228 -15.76 20.98 -5.25
C GLY A 228 -17.03 21.82 -5.12
N VAL A 229 -18.13 21.15 -4.80
CA VAL A 229 -19.46 21.78 -4.68
C VAL A 229 -19.49 22.85 -3.58
N ARG A 230 -18.75 22.63 -2.49
CA ARG A 230 -18.63 23.58 -1.36
C ARG A 230 -17.65 24.72 -1.60
N GLN A 231 -17.04 24.82 -2.79
CA GLN A 231 -16.09 25.87 -3.17
C GLN A 231 -14.97 26.06 -2.13
N ARG A 232 -14.44 24.96 -1.59
CA ARG A 232 -13.35 25.01 -0.62
C ARG A 232 -12.11 25.57 -1.29
N VAL A 233 -11.55 26.65 -0.77
CA VAL A 233 -10.38 27.30 -1.36
C VAL A 233 -9.12 26.51 -1.01
N VAL A 234 -8.33 26.23 -2.04
CA VAL A 234 -6.96 25.74 -1.96
C VAL A 234 -6.04 26.70 -2.70
N TYR A 235 -4.73 26.62 -2.47
CA TYR A 235 -3.75 27.50 -3.08
C TYR A 235 -2.83 26.70 -4.00
N VAL A 236 -2.62 27.21 -5.21
CA VAL A 236 -1.78 26.59 -6.25
C VAL A 236 -0.78 27.61 -6.79
N ALA A 237 0.23 27.14 -7.53
CA ALA A 237 1.13 28.02 -8.25
C ALA A 237 0.40 28.74 -9.40
N PRO A 238 0.80 29.97 -9.79
CA PRO A 238 0.12 30.72 -10.85
C PRO A 238 0.02 29.97 -12.18
N ALA A 239 1.11 29.29 -12.59
CA ALA A 239 1.13 28.49 -13.82
C ALA A 239 0.18 27.28 -13.76
N ASP A 240 -0.05 26.73 -12.56
CA ASP A 240 -0.93 25.59 -12.36
C ASP A 240 -2.40 26.02 -12.27
N LEU A 241 -2.69 27.25 -11.81
CA LEU A 241 -4.03 27.82 -11.87
C LEU A 241 -4.52 27.95 -13.32
N GLU A 242 -3.67 28.42 -14.23
CA GLU A 242 -4.02 28.54 -15.65
C GLU A 242 -4.33 27.17 -16.28
N LYS A 243 -3.50 26.16 -15.99
CA LYS A 243 -3.75 24.77 -16.43
C LYS A 243 -5.05 24.22 -15.87
N ALA A 244 -5.28 24.37 -14.56
CA ALA A 244 -6.49 23.90 -13.89
C ALA A 244 -7.75 24.52 -14.50
N ARG A 245 -7.75 25.84 -14.75
CA ARG A 245 -8.86 26.52 -15.43
C ARG A 245 -9.08 26.03 -16.84
N SER A 246 -7.99 25.79 -17.60
CA SER A 246 -8.07 25.24 -18.95
C SER A 246 -8.68 23.84 -18.95
N TRP A 247 -8.28 22.95 -18.04
CA TRP A 247 -8.87 21.61 -17.93
C TRP A 247 -10.33 21.64 -17.49
N MET A 248 -10.69 22.51 -16.56
CA MET A 248 -12.09 22.71 -16.16
C MET A 248 -12.96 23.16 -17.34
N GLN A 249 -12.47 24.06 -18.19
CA GLN A 249 -13.15 24.47 -19.43
C GLN A 249 -13.27 23.32 -20.44
N GLN A 250 -12.33 22.37 -20.44
CA GLN A 250 -12.37 21.16 -21.27
C GLN A 250 -13.27 20.05 -20.70
N GLY A 251 -13.95 20.29 -19.58
CA GLY A 251 -14.90 19.34 -18.97
C GLY A 251 -14.33 18.48 -17.84
N TYR A 252 -13.08 18.70 -17.43
CA TYR A 252 -12.47 18.06 -16.25
C TYR A 252 -12.78 18.88 -14.99
N THR A 253 -14.05 18.95 -14.63
CA THR A 253 -14.56 19.86 -13.60
C THR A 253 -14.38 19.34 -12.17
N GLU A 254 -14.15 18.04 -12.00
CA GLU A 254 -13.99 17.43 -10.68
C GLU A 254 -12.51 17.43 -10.27
N ALA A 255 -12.19 18.22 -9.24
CA ALA A 255 -10.87 18.24 -8.62
C ALA A 255 -10.84 17.26 -7.43
N MET A 256 -10.15 16.14 -7.59
CA MET A 256 -10.01 15.10 -6.56
C MET A 256 -8.63 15.15 -5.92
N ARG A 257 -8.57 14.99 -4.60
CA ARG A 257 -7.31 14.99 -3.84
C ARG A 257 -6.58 13.66 -3.98
N THR A 258 -5.25 13.73 -4.02
CA THR A 258 -4.38 12.55 -3.95
C THR A 258 -3.62 12.50 -2.61
N PRO A 259 -2.99 11.36 -2.26
CA PRO A 259 -2.12 11.25 -1.08
C PRO A 259 -0.95 12.23 -1.03
N ASP A 260 -0.42 12.61 -2.20
CA ASP A 260 0.80 13.41 -2.31
C ASP A 260 0.55 14.93 -2.26
N SER A 261 -0.56 15.36 -1.63
CA SER A 261 -0.96 16.77 -1.57
C SER A 261 -1.09 17.43 -2.96
N THR A 262 -1.65 16.67 -3.90
CA THR A 262 -1.97 17.17 -5.24
C THR A 262 -3.46 17.01 -5.56
N LEU A 263 -3.91 17.69 -6.62
CA LEU A 263 -5.24 17.56 -7.19
C LEU A 263 -5.15 16.99 -8.58
N ILE A 264 -5.94 15.95 -8.86
CA ILE A 264 -6.19 15.47 -10.22
C ILE A 264 -7.52 16.06 -10.72
N PHE A 265 -7.55 16.43 -12.00
CA PHE A 265 -8.76 16.93 -12.66
C PHE A 265 -9.34 15.88 -13.58
N VAL A 266 -10.57 15.47 -13.28
CA VAL A 266 -11.28 14.39 -13.97
C VAL A 266 -12.70 14.83 -14.35
N THR A 267 -13.32 14.08 -15.25
CA THR A 267 -14.73 14.30 -15.59
C THR A 267 -15.65 13.82 -14.45
N PRO A 268 -16.91 14.30 -14.36
CA PRO A 268 -17.86 13.81 -13.36
C PRO A 268 -18.08 12.30 -13.37
N ASN A 269 -18.06 11.66 -14.54
CA ASN A 269 -18.19 10.21 -14.65
C ASN A 269 -16.95 9.47 -14.15
N GLU A 270 -15.75 9.97 -14.50
CA GLU A 270 -14.50 9.40 -13.99
C GLU A 270 -14.40 9.55 -12.47
N SER A 271 -14.82 10.70 -11.92
CA SER A 271 -14.85 10.91 -10.46
C SER A 271 -15.70 9.85 -9.76
N LYS A 272 -16.93 9.61 -10.25
CA LYS A 272 -17.82 8.57 -9.72
C LYS A 272 -17.20 7.18 -9.82
N GLN A 273 -16.54 6.86 -10.94
CA GLN A 273 -15.85 5.58 -11.10
C GLN A 273 -14.70 5.44 -10.12
N ILE A 274 -13.86 6.48 -9.96
CA ILE A 274 -12.74 6.48 -9.01
C ILE A 274 -13.25 6.29 -7.59
N LEU A 275 -14.30 7.00 -7.18
CA LEU A 275 -14.95 6.85 -5.88
C LEU A 275 -15.47 5.41 -5.70
N ALA A 276 -16.15 4.84 -6.70
CA ALA A 276 -16.61 3.45 -6.66
C ALA A 276 -15.46 2.44 -6.56
N ASP A 277 -14.38 2.65 -7.31
CA ASP A 277 -13.18 1.80 -7.29
C ASP A 277 -12.46 1.90 -5.93
N GLN A 278 -12.34 3.10 -5.36
CA GLN A 278 -11.80 3.34 -4.01
C GLN A 278 -12.67 2.67 -2.95
N ILE A 279 -13.99 2.75 -3.10
CA ILE A 279 -14.97 2.08 -2.23
C ILE A 279 -14.83 0.56 -2.30
N GLY A 280 -14.67 0.02 -3.50
CA GLY A 280 -14.48 -1.42 -3.74
C GLY A 280 -13.06 -1.92 -3.47
N CYS A 281 -12.10 -1.03 -3.22
CA CYS A 281 -10.72 -1.40 -2.96
C CYS A 281 -10.60 -2.00 -1.56
N MET A 282 -10.32 -3.30 -1.49
CA MET A 282 -10.18 -4.03 -0.22
C MET A 282 -8.81 -3.84 0.47
N GLY A 283 -8.00 -2.85 0.02
CA GLY A 283 -6.68 -2.55 0.59
C GLY A 283 -5.71 -3.73 0.53
N CYS A 284 -5.10 -3.98 -0.64
CA CYS A 284 -4.27 -5.17 -0.85
C CYS A 284 -2.90 -5.15 -0.13
N LEU A 285 -2.42 -3.99 0.34
CA LEU A 285 -1.08 -3.82 0.90
C LEU A 285 -1.04 -2.70 1.96
N SER A 286 -0.18 -2.86 2.97
CA SER A 286 0.06 -1.91 4.07
C SER A 286 0.51 -0.51 3.63
N ALA A 287 0.96 -0.35 2.38
CA ALA A 287 1.44 0.90 1.79
C ALA A 287 0.74 1.26 0.46
N CYS A 288 -0.49 0.77 0.25
CA CYS A 288 -1.22 1.00 -1.00
C CYS A 288 -1.60 2.48 -1.20
N LEU A 289 -0.97 3.14 -2.18
CA LEU A 289 -1.27 4.53 -2.56
C LEU A 289 -2.69 4.74 -3.15
N PHE A 290 -3.38 3.66 -3.52
CA PHE A 290 -4.77 3.68 -3.98
C PHE A 290 -5.79 3.71 -2.85
N SER A 291 -5.37 3.40 -1.63
CA SER A 291 -6.26 3.36 -0.49
C SER A 291 -6.67 4.79 -0.12
N ASN A 292 -7.95 5.02 0.20
CA ASN A 292 -8.49 6.30 0.72
C ASN A 292 -7.86 6.77 2.05
N TRP A 293 -6.84 6.04 2.50
CA TRP A 293 -6.12 6.09 3.75
C TRP A 293 -5.39 7.39 4.05
N SER A 294 -5.10 8.21 3.05
CA SER A 294 -4.28 9.39 3.24
C SER A 294 -5.08 10.69 3.27
N GLN A 295 -6.29 10.71 3.85
CA GLN A 295 -6.86 11.99 4.30
C GLN A 295 -6.13 12.53 5.55
N GLY A 296 -4.79 12.60 5.47
CA GLY A 296 -3.87 13.33 6.36
C GLY A 296 -3.84 12.91 7.83
N GLU A 297 -2.81 13.37 8.53
CA GLU A 297 -2.68 13.32 10.00
C GLU A 297 -3.84 14.00 10.75
N SER A 298 -4.78 14.63 10.05
CA SER A 298 -5.92 15.37 10.61
C SER A 298 -7.03 14.48 11.21
N GLY A 299 -7.05 13.18 10.92
CA GLY A 299 -8.09 12.26 11.43
C GLY A 299 -7.74 11.50 12.71
N THR A 300 -6.47 11.53 13.15
CA THR A 300 -5.94 10.67 14.23
C THR A 300 -6.21 11.19 15.65
N THR A 301 -6.55 12.46 15.82
CA THR A 301 -6.65 13.10 17.14
C THR A 301 -7.70 12.45 18.04
N GLU A 302 -8.82 11.99 17.48
CA GLU A 302 -9.88 11.35 18.26
C GLU A 302 -9.45 10.01 18.85
N ILE A 303 -8.80 9.17 18.03
CA ILE A 303 -8.36 7.82 18.44
C ILE A 303 -7.30 7.93 19.55
N ILE A 304 -6.39 8.91 19.42
CA ILE A 304 -5.39 9.21 20.44
C ILE A 304 -6.04 9.65 21.74
N GLU A 305 -6.98 10.61 21.70
CA GLU A 305 -7.66 11.09 22.92
C GLU A 305 -8.48 9.98 23.61
N PHE A 306 -9.18 9.12 22.85
CA PHE A 306 -9.84 7.94 23.42
C PHE A 306 -8.84 6.96 24.06
N ASN A 307 -7.63 6.84 23.50
CA ASN A 307 -6.58 5.96 24.02
C ASN A 307 -5.98 6.49 25.32
N ASP A 308 -5.81 7.80 25.41
CA ASP A 308 -5.34 8.48 26.61
C ASP A 308 -6.35 8.33 27.75
N LEU A 309 -7.65 8.32 27.43
CA LEU A 309 -8.75 8.11 28.38
C LEU A 309 -9.13 6.64 28.60
N GLU A 310 -8.48 5.67 27.97
CA GLU A 310 -8.91 4.25 28.01
C GLU A 310 -9.02 3.71 29.44
N SER A 311 -8.12 4.10 30.34
CA SER A 311 -8.17 3.69 31.76
C SER A 311 -9.42 4.21 32.49
N GLU A 312 -9.95 5.37 32.09
CA GLU A 312 -11.20 5.91 32.66
C GLU A 312 -12.42 5.09 32.22
N PHE A 313 -12.42 4.56 30.99
CA PHE A 313 -13.46 3.63 30.53
C PHE A 313 -13.33 2.27 31.23
N SER A 314 -12.11 1.75 31.33
CA SER A 314 -11.82 0.45 31.96
C SER A 314 -12.23 0.42 33.44
N THR A 315 -11.94 1.48 34.20
CA THR A 315 -12.38 1.60 35.62
C THR A 315 -13.90 1.67 35.78
N ARG A 316 -14.64 2.02 34.73
CA ARG A 316 -16.11 1.99 34.64
C ARG A 316 -16.64 0.68 34.08
N ASN A 317 -15.80 -0.36 33.98
CA ASN A 317 -16.15 -1.64 33.37
C ASN A 317 -16.71 -1.49 31.94
N ALA A 318 -16.17 -0.53 31.18
CA ALA A 318 -16.51 -0.30 29.78
C ALA A 318 -15.30 -0.55 28.90
N ALA A 319 -15.48 -1.34 27.85
CA ALA A 319 -14.45 -1.59 26.85
C ALA A 319 -14.62 -0.61 25.67
N LEU A 320 -13.49 -0.12 25.16
CA LEU A 320 -13.46 0.69 23.94
C LEU A 320 -13.19 -0.19 22.71
N TYR A 321 -13.82 0.18 21.59
CA TYR A 321 -13.56 -0.41 20.28
C TYR A 321 -13.54 0.73 19.25
N GLY A 322 -12.47 0.81 18.46
CA GLY A 322 -12.47 1.63 17.24
C GLY A 322 -13.02 0.81 16.08
N VAL A 323 -13.81 1.40 15.18
CA VAL A 323 -14.36 0.69 14.02
C VAL A 323 -14.26 1.58 12.79
N SER A 324 -13.91 0.98 11.66
CA SER A 324 -13.86 1.65 10.36
C SER A 324 -14.14 0.65 9.25
N THR A 325 -14.36 1.14 8.03
CA THR A 325 -14.50 0.31 6.83
C THR A 325 -13.17 -0.27 6.32
N ASP A 326 -12.06 0.02 7.01
CA ASP A 326 -10.73 -0.45 6.64
C ASP A 326 -10.47 -1.89 7.09
N SER A 327 -9.51 -2.57 6.46
CA SER A 327 -9.10 -3.91 6.86
C SER A 327 -8.12 -3.89 8.04
N GLU A 328 -8.05 -5.02 8.74
CA GLU A 328 -7.15 -5.28 9.86
C GLU A 328 -5.67 -5.09 9.47
N PHE A 329 -5.31 -5.38 8.22
CA PHE A 329 -3.95 -5.17 7.69
C PHE A 329 -3.61 -3.69 7.65
N VAL A 330 -4.60 -2.87 7.27
CA VAL A 330 -4.36 -1.45 7.17
C VAL A 330 -4.31 -0.82 8.56
N HIS A 331 -5.16 -1.25 9.50
CA HIS A 331 -5.02 -0.87 10.92
C HIS A 331 -3.64 -1.18 11.48
N LEU A 332 -3.10 -2.36 11.21
CA LEU A 332 -1.75 -2.74 11.63
C LEU A 332 -0.70 -1.80 11.04
N ALA A 333 -0.78 -1.52 9.74
CA ALA A 333 0.14 -0.61 9.06
C ALA A 333 0.08 0.81 9.66
N TRP A 334 -1.13 1.29 10.00
CA TRP A 334 -1.30 2.60 10.64
C TRP A 334 -0.61 2.68 11.98
N ARG A 335 -0.84 1.66 12.82
CA ARG A 335 -0.26 1.58 14.15
C ARG A 335 1.26 1.56 14.08
N GLN A 336 1.83 0.87 13.10
CA GLN A 336 3.28 0.78 12.92
C GLN A 336 3.88 2.10 12.41
N SER A 337 3.18 2.81 11.52
CA SER A 337 3.68 4.02 10.85
C SER A 337 3.43 5.31 11.61
N HIS A 338 2.34 5.42 12.39
CA HIS A 338 1.98 6.65 13.10
C HIS A 338 2.42 6.59 14.58
N PRO A 339 3.28 7.52 15.06
CA PRO A 339 3.85 7.44 16.40
C PRO A 339 2.77 7.46 17.51
N GLY A 340 1.70 8.24 17.33
CA GLY A 340 0.59 8.33 18.29
C GLY A 340 -0.31 7.08 18.37
N LEU A 341 -0.18 6.11 17.47
CA LEU A 341 -1.05 4.92 17.43
C LEU A 341 -0.33 3.60 17.77
N LYS A 342 0.99 3.64 18.01
CA LYS A 342 1.76 2.43 18.35
C LYS A 342 1.21 1.75 19.60
N GLU A 343 0.99 2.55 20.65
CA GLU A 343 0.56 2.12 21.98
C GLU A 343 -0.97 2.18 22.17
N LEU A 344 -1.75 1.92 21.11
CA LEU A 344 -3.20 1.77 21.25
C LEU A 344 -3.54 0.60 22.18
N LYS A 345 -4.29 0.90 23.24
CA LYS A 345 -4.73 -0.01 24.31
C LYS A 345 -6.03 -0.74 23.98
N PHE A 346 -6.79 -0.24 22.99
CA PHE A 346 -8.05 -0.81 22.55
C PHE A 346 -7.98 -1.31 21.10
N PRO A 347 -8.77 -2.33 20.73
CA PRO A 347 -8.76 -2.90 19.38
C PRO A 347 -9.41 -1.98 18.34
N LEU A 348 -8.93 -2.10 17.10
CA LEU A 348 -9.59 -1.55 15.91
C LEU A 348 -10.26 -2.72 15.16
N LEU A 349 -11.55 -2.57 14.87
CA LEU A 349 -12.37 -3.55 14.17
C LEU A 349 -12.55 -3.15 12.71
N ALA A 350 -12.48 -4.15 11.84
CA ALA A 350 -12.61 -4.00 10.40
C ALA A 350 -14.05 -4.29 9.94
N ASP A 351 -14.74 -3.29 9.40
CA ASP A 351 -16.05 -3.41 8.75
C ASP A 351 -15.90 -3.33 7.23
N ILE A 352 -15.06 -4.20 6.67
CA ILE A 352 -14.68 -4.13 5.26
C ILE A 352 -15.89 -4.32 4.32
N LYS A 353 -16.87 -5.13 4.77
CA LYS A 353 -18.13 -5.34 4.05
C LYS A 353 -19.12 -4.20 4.19
N ARG A 354 -18.86 -3.24 5.10
CA ARG A 354 -19.72 -2.09 5.39
C ARG A 354 -21.12 -2.48 5.88
N GLU A 355 -21.27 -3.70 6.40
CA GLU A 355 -22.55 -4.24 6.85
C GLU A 355 -22.96 -3.56 8.15
N LEU A 356 -22.01 -3.40 9.08
CA LEU A 356 -22.26 -2.78 10.38
C LEU A 356 -22.55 -1.28 10.23
N SER A 357 -21.68 -0.55 9.53
CA SER A 357 -21.81 0.88 9.29
C SER A 357 -23.08 1.25 8.51
N SER A 358 -23.48 0.43 7.53
CA SER A 358 -24.75 0.61 6.82
C SER A 358 -25.95 0.35 7.71
N THR A 359 -25.92 -0.74 8.51
CA THR A 359 -27.02 -1.11 9.41
C THR A 359 -27.23 -0.05 10.50
N LEU A 360 -26.14 0.53 11.02
CA LEU A 360 -26.18 1.62 12.00
C LEU A 360 -26.53 2.98 11.37
N GLY A 361 -26.66 3.07 10.05
CA GLY A 361 -27.01 4.31 9.35
C GLY A 361 -25.91 5.39 9.39
N VAL A 362 -24.65 4.99 9.59
CA VAL A 362 -23.51 5.92 9.73
C VAL A 362 -22.56 5.90 8.55
N LEU A 363 -22.82 5.09 7.52
CA LEU A 363 -22.03 5.11 6.28
C LEU A 363 -22.41 6.32 5.43
N ASP A 364 -21.45 7.22 5.16
CA ASP A 364 -21.60 8.24 4.13
C ASP A 364 -21.53 7.55 2.76
N ARG A 365 -22.64 7.57 2.02
CA ARG A 365 -22.75 6.87 0.72
C ARG A 365 -21.98 7.58 -0.41
N GLN A 366 -21.66 8.86 -0.26
CA GLN A 366 -20.92 9.62 -1.26
C GLN A 366 -19.42 9.40 -1.08
N GLU A 367 -18.95 9.57 0.16
CA GLU A 367 -17.52 9.46 0.51
C GLU A 367 -17.10 8.00 0.73
N GLY A 368 -18.06 7.11 0.97
CA GLY A 368 -17.81 5.69 1.14
C GLY A 368 -17.06 5.35 2.43
N VAL A 369 -17.19 6.19 3.46
CA VAL A 369 -16.56 6.04 4.78
C VAL A 369 -17.61 6.29 5.87
N CYS A 370 -17.33 5.89 7.11
CA CYS A 370 -18.22 6.20 8.22
C CYS A 370 -18.19 7.69 8.57
N LEU A 371 -19.37 8.25 8.87
CA LEU A 371 -19.52 9.45 9.68
C LEU A 371 -18.87 9.23 11.06
N ARG A 372 -18.56 10.32 11.77
CA ARG A 372 -17.90 10.26 13.07
C ARG A 372 -18.93 9.90 14.16
N ALA A 373 -19.15 8.61 14.33
CA ALA A 373 -20.17 8.09 15.24
C ALA A 373 -19.59 7.51 16.54
N THR A 374 -20.35 7.61 17.63
CA THR A 374 -20.11 6.91 18.90
C THR A 374 -21.39 6.25 19.36
N PHE A 375 -21.29 4.99 19.76
CA PHE A 375 -22.36 4.23 20.36
C PHE A 375 -21.92 3.74 21.75
N ILE A 376 -22.80 3.85 22.75
CA ILE A 376 -22.62 3.14 24.03
C ILE A 376 -23.62 1.98 24.03
N VAL A 377 -23.09 0.77 24.13
CA VAL A 377 -23.85 -0.48 24.11
C VAL A 377 -23.75 -1.10 25.50
N ASP A 378 -24.89 -1.47 26.07
CA ASP A 378 -24.94 -2.14 27.37
C ASP A 378 -24.68 -3.66 27.26
N PRO A 379 -24.51 -4.38 28.40
CA PRO A 379 -24.29 -5.82 28.40
C PRO A 379 -25.40 -6.65 27.74
N GLU A 380 -26.62 -6.10 27.66
CA GLU A 380 -27.77 -6.69 26.96
C GLU A 380 -27.78 -6.40 25.45
N VAL A 381 -26.68 -5.82 24.93
CA VAL A 381 -26.47 -5.50 23.50
C VAL A 381 -27.48 -4.44 23.00
N THR A 382 -27.96 -3.60 23.89
CA THR A 382 -28.84 -2.47 23.57
C THR A 382 -28.03 -1.18 23.46
N ILE A 383 -28.26 -0.43 22.37
CA ILE A 383 -27.66 0.90 22.20
C ILE A 383 -28.37 1.86 23.14
N ARG A 384 -27.65 2.38 24.14
CA ARG A 384 -28.17 3.33 25.15
C ARG A 384 -27.84 4.78 24.79
N TYR A 385 -26.85 4.98 23.93
CA TYR A 385 -26.48 6.30 23.42
C TYR A 385 -25.93 6.19 22.00
N ALA A 386 -26.28 7.15 21.16
CA ALA A 386 -25.72 7.34 19.83
C ALA A 386 -25.45 8.83 19.59
N SER A 387 -24.26 9.15 19.09
CA SER A 387 -23.90 10.49 18.60
C SER A 387 -23.26 10.36 17.24
N VAL A 388 -23.66 11.19 16.29
CA VAL A 388 -23.15 11.17 14.91
C VAL A 388 -22.79 12.59 14.50
N ASN A 389 -21.51 12.80 14.19
CA ASN A 389 -20.99 14.07 13.71
C ASN A 389 -20.66 13.96 12.20
N ASP A 390 -20.80 15.07 11.47
CA ASP A 390 -20.29 15.18 10.09
C ASP A 390 -18.75 14.99 10.08
N LEU A 391 -18.20 14.58 8.95
CA LEU A 391 -16.77 14.27 8.76
C LEU A 391 -15.84 15.44 9.18
N SER A 392 -16.35 16.67 9.12
CA SER A 392 -15.63 17.89 9.49
C SER A 392 -15.66 18.24 10.98
N VAL A 393 -16.37 17.51 11.83
CA VAL A 393 -16.54 17.84 13.26
C VAL A 393 -16.10 16.68 14.14
N GLY A 394 -15.02 16.86 14.90
CA GLY A 394 -14.54 15.86 15.85
C GLY A 394 -15.50 15.65 17.03
N ARG A 395 -15.45 14.46 17.62
CA ARG A 395 -16.15 14.05 18.83
C ARG A 395 -15.41 14.56 20.07
N ASN A 396 -16.13 14.61 21.19
CA ASN A 396 -15.57 14.93 22.51
C ASN A 396 -15.56 13.66 23.39
N PRO A 397 -14.43 12.97 23.56
CA PRO A 397 -14.34 11.76 24.39
C PRO A 397 -14.76 11.95 25.85
N LYS A 398 -14.55 13.15 26.42
CA LYS A 398 -14.98 13.46 27.79
C LYS A 398 -16.50 13.51 27.93
N GLU A 399 -17.20 13.93 26.88
CA GLU A 399 -18.67 13.88 26.87
C GLU A 399 -19.17 12.44 26.83
N VAL A 400 -18.49 11.56 26.10
CA VAL A 400 -18.81 10.13 26.08
C VAL A 400 -18.62 9.51 27.47
N LEU A 401 -17.54 9.86 28.19
CA LEU A 401 -17.34 9.45 29.58
C LEU A 401 -18.44 9.98 30.52
N ARG A 402 -18.82 11.25 30.39
CA ARG A 402 -19.89 11.85 31.20
C ARG A 402 -21.22 11.13 31.01
N ILE A 403 -21.56 10.80 29.76
CA ILE A 403 -22.79 10.07 29.43
C ILE A 403 -22.71 8.62 29.94
N LEU A 404 -21.56 7.97 29.83
CA LEU A 404 -21.36 6.64 30.43
C LEU A 404 -21.57 6.67 31.94
N ASP A 405 -20.98 7.65 32.64
CA ASP A 405 -21.20 7.84 34.08
C ASP A 405 -22.70 8.03 34.39
N ALA A 406 -23.40 8.84 33.59
CA ALA A 406 -24.83 9.08 33.76
C ALA A 406 -25.66 7.81 33.56
N LEU A 407 -25.39 7.04 32.49
CA LEU A 407 -26.08 5.80 32.18
C LEU A 407 -25.88 4.73 33.28
N GLN A 408 -24.70 4.70 33.90
CA GLN A 408 -24.38 3.76 34.96
C GLN A 408 -24.98 4.12 36.33
N THR A 409 -25.47 5.35 36.52
CA THR A 409 -26.22 5.69 37.75
C THR A 409 -27.48 4.85 37.92
N GLY A 410 -28.13 4.47 36.81
CA GLY A 410 -29.46 3.87 36.83
C GLY A 410 -30.58 4.82 37.27
N GLU A 411 -30.29 6.10 37.50
CA GLU A 411 -31.21 7.11 38.00
C GLU A 411 -31.43 8.23 36.96
N LEU A 412 -32.42 9.10 37.23
CA LEU A 412 -32.71 10.23 36.35
C LEU A 412 -31.68 11.36 36.60
N THR A 413 -30.82 11.62 35.61
CA THR A 413 -29.82 12.68 35.67
C THR A 413 -30.33 13.97 35.02
N PRO A 414 -30.12 15.16 35.63
CA PRO A 414 -30.49 16.43 35.02
C PRO A 414 -29.64 16.78 33.79
N CYS A 415 -30.08 17.79 33.04
CA CYS A 415 -29.28 18.35 31.95
C CYS A 415 -27.92 18.86 32.47
N ASN A 416 -26.85 18.65 31.70
CA ASN A 416 -25.46 18.99 32.05
C ASN A 416 -24.88 18.25 33.27
N TRP A 417 -25.54 17.19 33.75
CA TRP A 417 -25.09 16.43 34.92
C TRP A 417 -23.66 15.89 34.77
N ASN A 418 -22.86 16.00 35.83
CA ASN A 418 -21.55 15.37 35.96
C ASN A 418 -21.51 14.40 37.15
N LYS A 419 -20.56 13.46 37.09
CA LYS A 419 -20.36 12.46 38.15
C LYS A 419 -20.19 13.15 39.51
N GLY A 420 -21.04 12.78 40.47
CA GLY A 420 -21.05 13.32 41.82
C GLY A 420 -22.09 14.42 42.08
N GLU A 421 -22.76 14.92 41.04
CA GLU A 421 -23.87 15.86 41.18
C GLU A 421 -25.17 15.14 41.55
N GLU A 422 -26.13 15.89 42.12
CA GLU A 422 -27.42 15.34 42.53
C GLU A 422 -28.25 14.81 41.36
N VAL A 423 -28.84 13.64 41.55
CA VAL A 423 -29.82 13.02 40.66
C VAL A 423 -31.24 13.48 41.01
N ILE A 424 -32.17 13.34 40.07
CA ILE A 424 -33.58 13.64 40.27
C ILE A 424 -34.27 12.40 40.85
N LYS A 425 -34.82 12.53 42.07
CA LYS A 425 -35.68 11.50 42.66
C LYS A 425 -37.08 11.62 42.06
N VAL A 426 -37.52 10.58 41.38
CA VAL A 426 -38.91 10.46 40.91
C VAL A 426 -39.75 10.01 42.11
N ALA A 427 -40.74 10.83 42.49
CA ALA A 427 -41.61 10.60 43.65
C ALA A 427 -42.63 9.48 43.43
#